data_AF-A0A953ZI45-F1
#
_entry.id   AF-A0A953ZI45-F1
#
_cell.length_a   1.000
_cell.length_b   1.000
_cell.length_c   1.000
_cell.angle_alpha   90.00
_cell.angle_beta   90.00
_cell.angle_gamma   90.00
#
_symmetry.space_group_name_H-M   'P 1'
#
loop_
_entity.id
_entity.type
_entity.pdbx_description
1 polymer ?
#
loop_
_entity_poly.entity_id
_entity_poly.type
_entity_poly.pdbx_seq_one_letter_code
_entity_poly.pdbx_strand_id
1 'polypeptide(L)'
;MRVLAALIIVSLSLASILAQDAKPAEPADEVPEVELTEDAQLILEKLDKNDDGKISESELPQRGRKLYMRFDTNGDGALSGDELNKAANAAADLKSKVDKRTKDKVASGMKESYEPDEASGLYLDAARDYNRLTNGEALYVMKDGKFIYEGYDNGYDKAEEHQLASGTKSYNGIIAACAVEDELIEWDELVCNTVTEWKDDPRLSKITVRMLLSLCAGLPPEQDALQGFQTQNKYEYAIGLKCKYEPGKKFEYGPAQYFAWGEFMRRKLANSEKFKDMNLTDYFMHRIGDAIGIKQTWRTDRAGNPATPHGVFVTAGEWAKFGEFVRMGGKVGDKQLLKTELMDECFKPSPCNAGYGLTWWLAGSDSSDGDTGGGAKDAQGRSAGETPKWMPSDLVFAAGKGTQRLFISRKLGLTIVRFADDKDTFDNNEFMSWLLRGKAN
;
A
#
# COMPACT_ATOMS: atom_id res chain seq x y z
N MET A 1 -13.65 4.07 76.44
CA MET A 1 -13.69 5.46 75.92
C MET A 1 -14.33 5.40 74.52
N ARG A 2 -15.67 5.43 74.37
CA ARG A 2 -16.59 6.59 74.25
C ARG A 2 -16.28 7.56 73.09
N VAL A 3 -16.94 7.25 71.96
CA VAL A 3 -17.59 8.05 70.89
C VAL A 3 -17.74 9.58 71.08
N LEU A 4 -17.49 10.38 70.02
CA LEU A 4 -18.40 11.37 69.36
C LEU A 4 -17.65 12.11 68.19
N ALA A 5 -18.12 12.03 66.92
CA ALA A 5 -18.95 13.01 66.17
C ALA A 5 -18.15 14.21 65.57
N ALA A 6 -18.44 14.85 64.43
CA ALA A 6 -19.25 14.64 63.23
C ALA A 6 -19.01 15.85 62.27
N LEU A 7 -19.19 15.61 60.96
CA LEU A 7 -19.59 16.49 59.85
C LEU A 7 -18.79 17.72 59.33
N ILE A 8 -18.32 17.56 58.07
CA ILE A 8 -18.51 18.32 56.81
C ILE A 8 -18.74 19.86 56.82
N ILE A 9 -18.01 20.55 55.93
CA ILE A 9 -18.42 21.49 54.84
C ILE A 9 -17.45 22.69 54.78
N VAL A 10 -17.25 23.21 53.54
CA VAL A 10 -16.85 24.56 53.11
C VAL A 10 -15.64 24.43 52.16
N SER A 11 -15.64 24.87 50.90
CA SER A 11 -16.05 26.18 50.39
C SER A 11 -16.04 26.20 48.85
N LEU A 12 -16.79 27.14 48.27
CA LEU A 12 -16.39 27.78 47.02
C LEU A 12 -16.95 29.22 46.94
N SER A 13 -16.15 30.09 46.33
CA SER A 13 -16.42 31.46 45.81
C SER A 13 -16.31 32.63 46.81
N LEU A 14 -15.83 33.84 46.47
CA LEU A 14 -15.23 34.46 45.27
C LEU A 14 -14.62 35.85 45.65
N ALA A 15 -13.74 36.39 44.78
CA ALA A 15 -13.46 37.84 44.52
C ALA A 15 -12.68 38.65 45.59
N SER A 16 -11.79 39.63 45.31
CA SER A 16 -11.19 40.24 44.10
C SER A 16 -10.17 41.35 44.54
N ILE A 17 -9.22 41.73 43.66
CA ILE A 17 -8.52 43.07 43.54
C ILE A 17 -7.41 43.38 44.61
N LEU A 18 -6.18 43.87 44.36
CA LEU A 18 -5.47 44.58 43.26
C LEU A 18 -3.94 44.34 43.36
N ALA A 19 -3.23 44.60 42.25
CA ALA A 19 -1.83 44.29 41.96
C ALA A 19 -0.78 45.31 42.47
N GLN A 20 0.47 44.85 42.71
CA GLN A 20 1.69 45.55 42.27
C GLN A 20 2.92 44.62 42.18
N ASP A 21 3.53 44.66 40.99
CA ASP A 21 4.94 44.44 40.61
C ASP A 21 5.60 43.06 40.78
N ALA A 22 5.33 42.18 39.82
CA ALA A 22 6.34 41.26 39.28
C ALA A 22 6.43 41.46 37.76
N LYS A 23 7.63 41.81 37.30
CA LYS A 23 7.99 41.99 35.88
C LYS A 23 7.61 40.72 35.10
N PRO A 24 6.82 40.80 34.00
CA PRO A 24 6.56 39.64 33.16
C PRO A 24 7.89 39.15 32.56
N ALA A 25 8.10 37.84 32.56
CA ALA A 25 9.13 37.23 31.73
C ALA A 25 8.86 37.62 30.28
N GLU A 26 9.91 38.05 29.57
CA GLU A 26 9.85 38.30 28.13
C GLU A 26 9.35 37.03 27.42
N PRO A 27 8.49 37.16 26.39
CA PRO A 27 8.14 36.03 25.56
C PRO A 27 9.43 35.46 24.96
N ALA A 28 9.59 34.14 25.05
CA ALA A 28 10.67 33.45 24.35
C ALA A 28 10.66 33.89 22.88
N ASP A 29 11.82 34.34 22.40
CA ASP A 29 12.03 34.74 21.01
C ASP A 29 11.35 33.72 20.08
N GLU A 30 10.40 34.19 19.27
CA GLU A 30 9.84 33.42 18.16
C GLU A 30 11.02 33.02 17.26
N VAL A 31 11.34 31.73 17.27
CA VAL A 31 12.24 31.13 16.29
C VAL A 31 11.67 31.50 14.91
N PRO A 32 12.46 32.09 14.00
CA PRO A 32 11.96 32.40 12.67
C PRO A 32 11.37 31.14 12.08
N GLU A 33 10.09 31.19 11.72
CA GLU A 33 9.38 30.06 11.14
C GLU A 33 10.02 29.76 9.79
N VAL A 34 10.99 28.84 9.79
CA VAL A 34 11.68 28.42 8.58
C VAL A 34 10.64 27.74 7.69
N GLU A 35 10.35 28.36 6.55
CA GLU A 35 9.43 27.78 5.57
C GLU A 35 9.97 26.42 5.10
N LEU A 36 9.16 25.39 5.34
CA LEU A 36 9.52 24.02 5.00
C LEU A 36 9.25 23.74 3.53
N THR A 37 10.19 23.08 2.87
CA THR A 37 9.97 22.57 1.51
C THR A 37 8.85 21.52 1.50
N GLU A 38 8.18 21.33 0.37
CA GLU A 38 7.12 20.31 0.23
C GLU A 38 7.60 18.90 0.66
N ASP A 39 8.84 18.54 0.31
CA ASP A 39 9.43 17.26 0.70
C ASP A 39 9.69 17.19 2.20
N ALA A 40 10.11 18.29 2.83
CA ALA A 40 10.27 18.36 4.27
C ALA A 40 8.91 18.25 4.99
N GLN A 41 7.88 18.95 4.50
CA GLN A 41 6.51 18.84 5.01
C GLN A 41 5.97 17.40 4.91
N LEU A 42 6.23 16.71 3.79
CA LEU A 42 5.86 15.30 3.62
C LEU A 42 6.60 14.36 4.58
N ILE A 43 7.84 14.69 4.96
CA ILE A 43 8.60 13.92 5.95
C ILE A 43 8.01 14.15 7.35
N LEU A 44 7.66 15.39 7.71
CA LEU A 44 6.95 15.69 8.96
C LEU A 44 5.61 14.98 9.03
N GLU A 45 4.73 15.11 8.02
CA GLU A 45 3.39 14.48 8.03
C GLU A 45 3.46 12.96 8.25
N LYS A 46 4.58 12.33 7.86
CA LYS A 46 4.80 10.89 7.99
C LYS A 46 5.42 10.47 9.32
N LEU A 47 6.19 11.34 9.95
CA LEU A 47 7.08 10.96 11.05
C LEU A 47 6.79 11.72 12.34
N ASP A 48 6.32 12.96 12.27
CA ASP A 48 5.85 13.74 13.41
C ASP A 48 4.58 13.08 13.97
N LYS A 49 4.72 12.37 15.09
CA LYS A 49 3.63 11.60 15.71
C LYS A 49 2.92 12.39 16.79
N ASN A 50 3.59 13.38 17.36
CA ASN A 50 3.08 14.20 18.43
C ASN A 50 2.56 15.57 17.93
N ASP A 51 2.67 15.82 16.62
CA ASP A 51 2.28 17.04 15.91
C ASP A 51 2.98 18.29 16.48
N ASP A 52 4.24 18.17 16.90
CA ASP A 52 5.03 19.27 17.48
C ASP A 52 5.84 20.06 16.44
N GLY A 53 5.74 19.69 15.16
CA GLY A 53 6.43 20.35 14.05
C GLY A 53 7.89 19.96 13.91
N LYS A 54 8.34 18.93 14.63
CA LYS A 54 9.70 18.40 14.61
C LYS A 54 9.68 16.88 14.51
N ILE A 55 10.86 16.30 14.25
CA ILE A 55 11.02 14.83 14.22
C ILE A 55 12.08 14.44 15.23
N SER A 56 11.64 13.85 16.32
CA SER A 56 12.47 13.36 17.42
C SER A 56 13.05 11.96 17.13
N GLU A 57 14.11 11.57 17.84
CA GLU A 57 14.71 10.22 17.68
C GLU A 57 13.69 9.08 17.93
N SER A 58 12.74 9.30 18.84
CA SER A 58 11.67 8.37 19.19
C SER A 58 10.66 8.14 18.04
N GLU A 59 10.54 9.12 17.15
CA GLU A 59 9.61 9.12 16.02
C GLU A 59 10.19 8.46 14.77
N LEU A 60 11.51 8.34 14.73
CA LEU A 60 12.22 7.77 13.60
C LEU A 60 12.23 6.24 13.57
N PRO A 61 12.04 5.64 12.37
CA PRO A 61 12.23 4.21 12.20
C PRO A 61 13.69 3.83 12.50
N GLN A 62 13.91 2.62 13.04
CA GLN A 62 15.25 2.16 13.47
C GLN A 62 16.36 2.34 12.42
N ARG A 63 16.03 2.24 11.12
CA ARG A 63 16.99 2.45 10.02
C ARG A 63 17.36 3.93 9.80
N GLY A 64 16.51 4.86 10.20
CA GLY A 64 16.69 6.31 10.02
C GLY A 64 17.54 6.97 11.11
N ARG A 65 17.66 6.37 12.30
CA ARG A 65 18.34 6.97 13.47
C ARG A 65 19.81 7.34 13.23
N LYS A 66 20.54 6.56 12.41
CA LYS A 66 21.94 6.90 12.06
C LYS A 66 22.04 8.05 11.07
N LEU A 67 21.05 8.20 10.19
CA LEU A 67 21.01 9.27 9.20
C LEU A 67 20.54 10.58 9.84
N TYR A 68 19.65 10.46 10.82
CA TYR A 68 19.13 11.54 11.65
C TYR A 68 20.22 12.36 12.36
N MET A 69 21.19 11.71 13.02
CA MET A 69 22.31 12.41 13.67
C MET A 69 23.18 13.24 12.71
N ARG A 70 23.07 12.99 11.39
CA ARG A 70 23.83 13.72 10.38
C ARG A 70 23.21 15.08 10.05
N PHE A 71 21.91 15.23 10.28
CA PHE A 71 21.15 16.42 9.92
C PHE A 71 20.74 17.26 11.14
N ASP A 72 20.68 16.66 12.33
CA ASP A 72 20.58 17.33 13.63
C ASP A 72 21.90 18.08 13.89
N THR A 73 21.95 19.31 13.39
CA THR A 73 23.14 20.16 13.35
C THR A 73 23.26 20.97 14.62
N ASN A 74 22.13 21.33 15.23
CA ASN A 74 22.08 22.06 16.50
C ASN A 74 22.22 21.12 17.73
N GLY A 75 22.09 19.80 17.54
CA GLY A 75 22.25 18.79 18.59
C GLY A 75 21.10 18.79 19.60
N ASP A 76 19.92 19.29 19.22
CA ASP A 76 18.79 19.46 20.12
C ASP A 76 17.95 18.18 20.30
N GLY A 77 18.27 17.11 19.56
CA GLY A 77 17.56 15.85 19.67
C GLY A 77 16.28 15.79 18.81
N ALA A 78 16.09 16.73 17.88
CA ALA A 78 15.07 16.68 16.85
C ALA A 78 15.56 17.24 15.50
N LEU A 79 14.92 16.86 14.39
CA LEU A 79 15.06 17.58 13.12
C LEU A 79 13.94 18.61 13.02
N SER A 80 14.30 19.88 12.87
CA SER A 80 13.32 20.96 12.70
C SER A 80 13.76 21.97 11.65
N GLY A 81 12.79 22.70 11.07
CA GLY A 81 13.04 23.78 10.11
C GLY A 81 14.08 23.45 9.04
N ASP A 82 15.22 24.15 9.10
CA ASP A 82 16.32 24.00 8.14
C ASP A 82 16.96 22.61 8.12
N GLU A 83 17.00 21.90 9.24
CA GLU A 83 17.61 20.57 9.34
C GLU A 83 16.76 19.54 8.59
N LEU A 84 15.45 19.69 8.71
CA LEU A 84 14.49 18.90 7.97
C LEU A 84 14.55 19.20 6.47
N ASN A 85 14.64 20.49 6.09
CA ASN A 85 14.86 20.90 4.70
C ASN A 85 16.16 20.31 4.13
N LYS A 86 17.26 20.33 4.90
CA LYS A 86 18.54 19.72 4.51
C LYS A 86 18.45 18.20 4.36
N ALA A 87 17.77 17.53 5.28
CA ALA A 87 17.56 16.08 5.22
C ALA A 87 16.72 15.70 3.98
N ALA A 88 15.65 16.44 3.71
CA ALA A 88 14.81 16.28 2.53
C ALA A 88 15.62 16.47 1.23
N ASN A 89 16.36 17.57 1.12
CA ASN A 89 17.19 17.86 -0.04
C ASN A 89 18.28 16.80 -0.28
N ALA A 90 18.94 16.33 0.78
CA ALA A 90 19.94 15.27 0.65
C ALA A 90 19.34 13.92 0.22
N ALA A 91 18.13 13.60 0.67
CA ALA A 91 17.41 12.42 0.21
C ALA A 91 17.00 12.57 -1.28
N ALA A 92 16.51 13.75 -1.67
CA ALA A 92 16.18 14.07 -3.06
C ALA A 92 17.41 14.01 -3.98
N ASP A 93 18.56 14.53 -3.55
CA ASP A 93 19.83 14.47 -4.27
C ASP A 93 20.35 13.04 -4.43
N LEU A 94 20.21 12.20 -3.40
CA LEU A 94 20.59 10.80 -3.49
C LEU A 94 19.70 10.07 -4.49
N LYS A 95 18.38 10.30 -4.41
CA LYS A 95 17.41 9.73 -5.35
C LYS A 95 17.71 10.17 -6.78
N SER A 96 17.94 11.45 -7.02
CA SER A 96 18.24 11.98 -8.36
C SER A 96 19.52 11.37 -8.96
N LYS A 97 20.55 11.13 -8.14
CA LYS A 97 21.78 10.43 -8.56
C LYS A 97 21.53 8.96 -8.91
N VAL A 98 20.71 8.26 -8.11
CA VAL A 98 20.30 6.87 -8.40
C VAL A 98 19.49 6.81 -9.69
N ASP A 99 18.51 7.70 -9.86
CA ASP A 99 17.68 7.80 -11.06
C ASP A 99 18.55 8.07 -12.30
N LYS A 100 19.48 9.04 -12.21
CA LYS A 100 20.41 9.35 -13.31
C LYS A 100 21.28 8.14 -13.67
N ARG A 101 21.91 7.50 -12.68
CA ARG A 101 22.75 6.32 -12.91
C ARG A 101 21.96 5.19 -13.58
N THR A 102 20.71 5.02 -13.17
CA THR A 102 19.81 4.02 -13.76
C THR A 102 19.45 4.37 -15.19
N LYS A 103 19.07 5.62 -15.46
CA LYS A 103 18.81 6.10 -16.82
C LYS A 103 20.02 5.92 -17.73
N ASP A 104 21.22 6.25 -17.26
CA ASP A 104 22.46 6.07 -18.01
C ASP A 104 22.74 4.57 -18.27
N LYS A 105 22.52 3.70 -17.28
CA LYS A 105 22.64 2.23 -17.43
C LYS A 105 21.63 1.68 -18.44
N VAL A 106 20.38 2.13 -18.39
CA VAL A 106 19.34 1.71 -19.35
C VAL A 106 19.69 2.22 -20.74
N ALA A 107 19.99 3.51 -20.90
CA ALA A 107 20.33 4.11 -22.19
C ALA A 107 21.54 3.45 -22.86
N SER A 108 22.55 3.04 -22.08
CA SER A 108 23.73 2.35 -22.61
C SER A 108 23.54 0.84 -22.81
N GLY A 109 22.58 0.23 -22.11
CA GLY A 109 22.34 -1.21 -22.15
C GLY A 109 21.24 -1.66 -23.11
N MET A 110 20.33 -0.77 -23.48
CA MET A 110 19.27 -1.03 -24.47
C MET A 110 19.83 -0.95 -25.89
N LYS A 111 19.27 -1.76 -26.80
CA LYS A 111 19.61 -1.74 -28.22
C LYS A 111 18.98 -0.52 -28.92
N GLU A 112 19.57 -0.12 -30.05
CA GLU A 112 19.03 0.95 -30.91
C GLU A 112 17.65 0.58 -31.48
N SER A 113 17.46 -0.69 -31.82
CA SER A 113 16.19 -1.23 -32.28
C SER A 113 15.92 -2.61 -31.70
N TYR A 114 14.64 -2.93 -31.61
CA TYR A 114 14.11 -4.23 -31.24
C TYR A 114 13.07 -4.64 -32.27
N GLU A 115 13.06 -5.91 -32.65
CA GLU A 115 12.01 -6.46 -33.49
C GLU A 115 10.88 -7.01 -32.62
N PRO A 116 9.61 -6.84 -33.03
CA PRO A 116 8.49 -7.46 -32.33
C PRO A 116 8.50 -8.96 -32.59
N ASP A 117 8.12 -9.73 -31.57
CA ASP A 117 7.81 -11.15 -31.72
C ASP A 117 6.62 -11.34 -32.68
N GLU A 118 6.79 -12.16 -33.71
CA GLU A 118 5.80 -12.31 -34.79
C GLU A 118 4.44 -12.83 -34.29
N ALA A 119 4.45 -13.68 -33.26
CA ALA A 119 3.23 -14.33 -32.77
C ALA A 119 2.41 -13.43 -31.84
N SER A 120 3.08 -12.69 -30.95
CA SER A 120 2.43 -11.85 -29.94
C SER A 120 2.32 -10.37 -30.33
N GLY A 121 3.16 -9.92 -31.27
CA GLY A 121 3.32 -8.50 -31.63
C GLY A 121 4.03 -7.67 -30.55
N LEU A 122 4.62 -8.32 -29.54
CA LEU A 122 5.29 -7.66 -28.41
C LEU A 122 6.80 -7.64 -28.60
N TYR A 123 7.46 -6.61 -28.06
CA TYR A 123 8.91 -6.49 -28.06
C TYR A 123 9.49 -7.19 -26.82
N LEU A 124 9.41 -8.52 -26.79
CA LEU A 124 9.80 -9.34 -25.64
C LEU A 124 11.28 -9.17 -25.26
N ASP A 125 12.14 -9.05 -26.26
CA ASP A 125 13.57 -8.81 -26.08
C ASP A 125 13.86 -7.45 -25.42
N ALA A 126 13.08 -6.41 -25.78
CA ALA A 126 13.18 -5.09 -25.15
C ALA A 126 12.73 -5.14 -23.70
N ALA A 127 11.61 -5.83 -23.42
CA ALA A 127 11.10 -6.01 -22.08
C ALA A 127 12.08 -6.77 -21.18
N ARG A 128 12.71 -7.85 -21.70
CA ARG A 128 13.78 -8.58 -21.01
C ARG A 128 14.95 -7.68 -20.67
N ASP A 129 15.49 -6.98 -21.66
CA ASP A 129 16.69 -6.18 -21.47
C ASP A 129 16.43 -5.05 -20.46
N TYR A 130 15.29 -4.36 -20.56
CA TYR A 130 14.87 -3.36 -19.59
C TYR A 130 14.70 -3.97 -18.19
N ASN A 131 14.04 -5.14 -18.09
CA ASN A 131 13.83 -5.84 -16.83
C ASN A 131 15.17 -6.12 -16.13
N ARG A 132 16.14 -6.69 -16.85
CA ARG A 132 17.48 -7.00 -16.34
C ARG A 132 18.27 -5.74 -15.96
N LEU A 133 18.22 -4.69 -16.80
CA LEU A 133 18.94 -3.43 -16.55
C LEU A 133 18.39 -2.67 -15.34
N THR A 134 17.14 -2.93 -14.98
CA THR A 134 16.45 -2.36 -13.81
C THR A 134 16.36 -3.35 -12.65
N ASN A 135 17.32 -4.29 -12.54
CA ASN A 135 17.46 -5.22 -11.41
C ASN A 135 16.26 -6.18 -11.22
N GLY A 136 15.60 -6.55 -12.32
CA GLY A 136 14.60 -7.61 -12.34
C GLY A 136 15.23 -8.99 -12.16
N GLU A 137 14.58 -9.83 -11.36
CA GLU A 137 14.97 -11.20 -11.04
C GLU A 137 14.15 -12.23 -11.81
N ALA A 138 12.86 -11.96 -11.99
CA ALA A 138 11.98 -12.78 -12.82
C ALA A 138 11.15 -11.87 -13.72
N LEU A 139 10.97 -12.30 -14.97
CA LEU A 139 9.98 -11.74 -15.89
C LEU A 139 9.20 -12.89 -16.53
N TYR A 140 7.90 -12.89 -16.32
CA TYR A 140 6.99 -13.89 -16.86
C TYR A 140 5.87 -13.20 -17.63
N VAL A 141 5.67 -13.54 -18.89
CA VAL A 141 4.72 -12.88 -19.80
C VAL A 141 3.78 -13.92 -20.41
N MET A 142 2.49 -13.66 -20.27
CA MET A 142 1.41 -14.40 -20.93
C MET A 142 0.65 -13.48 -21.88
N LYS A 143 0.24 -14.04 -23.01
CA LYS A 143 -0.62 -13.41 -24.02
C LYS A 143 -1.73 -14.38 -24.40
N ASP A 144 -2.98 -13.96 -24.26
CA ASP A 144 -4.18 -14.72 -24.63
C ASP A 144 -4.21 -16.15 -24.05
N GLY A 145 -3.82 -16.26 -22.77
CA GLY A 145 -3.77 -17.53 -22.04
C GLY A 145 -2.58 -18.42 -22.39
N LYS A 146 -1.71 -17.98 -23.29
CA LYS A 146 -0.47 -18.67 -23.64
C LYS A 146 0.69 -18.01 -22.95
N PHE A 147 1.54 -18.84 -22.37
CA PHE A 147 2.86 -18.44 -21.96
C PHE A 147 3.71 -18.09 -23.19
N ILE A 148 4.36 -16.92 -23.21
CA ILE A 148 5.17 -16.46 -24.34
C ILE A 148 6.59 -16.05 -23.96
N TYR A 149 6.87 -15.77 -22.68
CA TYR A 149 8.23 -15.49 -22.22
C TYR A 149 8.41 -15.73 -20.71
N GLU A 150 9.52 -16.38 -20.34
CA GLU A 150 9.99 -16.58 -18.96
C GLU A 150 11.50 -16.35 -18.98
N GLY A 151 11.95 -15.45 -18.12
CA GLY A 151 13.35 -15.19 -17.90
C GLY A 151 13.60 -15.04 -16.42
N TYR A 152 14.71 -15.62 -15.98
CA TYR A 152 15.23 -15.49 -14.62
C TYR A 152 16.64 -14.93 -14.71
N ASP A 153 16.82 -13.77 -14.11
CA ASP A 153 18.04 -12.97 -14.15
C ASP A 153 18.60 -12.82 -12.73
N ASN A 154 19.79 -12.25 -12.62
CA ASN A 154 20.39 -11.82 -11.35
C ASN A 154 20.51 -12.92 -10.27
N GLY A 155 20.52 -14.20 -10.67
CA GLY A 155 20.73 -15.34 -9.77
C GLY A 155 19.47 -15.95 -9.17
N TYR A 156 18.28 -15.50 -9.60
CA TYR A 156 17.01 -16.00 -9.09
C TYR A 156 16.70 -17.43 -9.58
N ASP A 157 16.26 -18.29 -8.67
CA ASP A 157 15.81 -19.65 -8.99
C ASP A 157 14.31 -19.65 -9.28
N LYS A 158 13.91 -20.26 -10.41
CA LYS A 158 12.50 -20.42 -10.79
C LYS A 158 11.64 -21.13 -9.73
N ALA A 159 12.24 -21.99 -8.92
CA ALA A 159 11.57 -22.74 -7.88
C ALA A 159 11.45 -21.96 -6.56
N GLU A 160 12.10 -20.80 -6.45
CA GLU A 160 12.10 -19.98 -5.24
C GLU A 160 10.80 -19.19 -5.10
N GLU A 161 10.15 -19.29 -3.96
CA GLU A 161 9.03 -18.41 -3.64
C GLU A 161 9.53 -16.99 -3.37
N HIS A 162 8.90 -16.00 -4.00
CA HIS A 162 9.23 -14.60 -3.81
C HIS A 162 8.14 -13.89 -3.00
N GLN A 163 8.54 -13.02 -2.07
CA GLN A 163 7.59 -12.22 -1.30
C GLN A 163 6.96 -11.13 -2.17
N LEU A 164 5.64 -11.15 -2.32
CA LEU A 164 4.94 -10.11 -3.09
C LEU A 164 4.96 -8.73 -2.44
N ALA A 165 5.24 -8.68 -1.13
CA ALA A 165 5.01 -7.51 -0.29
C ALA A 165 3.59 -6.97 -0.57
N SER A 166 3.42 -5.66 -0.77
CA SER A 166 2.12 -5.06 -1.09
C SER A 166 1.38 -5.64 -2.31
N GLY A 167 2.03 -6.41 -3.18
CA GLY A 167 1.34 -7.19 -4.22
C GLY A 167 0.28 -8.12 -3.64
N THR A 168 0.43 -8.56 -2.38
CA THR A 168 -0.56 -9.34 -1.62
C THR A 168 -1.94 -8.68 -1.56
N LYS A 169 -2.01 -7.34 -1.55
CA LYS A 169 -3.30 -6.62 -1.44
C LYS A 169 -4.27 -7.02 -2.56
N SER A 170 -3.76 -7.27 -3.76
CA SER A 170 -4.56 -7.70 -4.92
C SER A 170 -5.39 -8.97 -4.66
N TYR A 171 -4.91 -9.88 -3.81
CA TYR A 171 -5.66 -11.07 -3.40
C TYR A 171 -6.92 -10.69 -2.62
N ASN A 172 -6.85 -9.68 -1.75
CA ASN A 172 -7.97 -9.31 -0.88
C ASN A 172 -9.18 -8.76 -1.65
N GLY A 173 -8.96 -8.07 -2.78
CA GLY A 173 -10.05 -7.61 -3.65
C GLY A 173 -10.80 -8.80 -4.26
N ILE A 174 -10.05 -9.80 -4.75
CA ILE A 174 -10.62 -11.03 -5.30
C ILE A 174 -11.32 -11.88 -4.21
N ILE A 175 -10.74 -11.96 -3.01
CA ILE A 175 -11.36 -12.62 -1.85
C ILE A 175 -12.66 -11.92 -1.46
N ALA A 176 -12.68 -10.58 -1.47
CA ALA A 176 -13.89 -9.82 -1.19
C ALA A 176 -14.97 -10.05 -2.25
N ALA A 177 -14.62 -10.06 -3.53
CA ALA A 177 -15.57 -10.38 -4.60
C ALA A 177 -16.15 -11.79 -4.46
N CYS A 178 -15.32 -12.77 -4.08
CA CYS A 178 -15.78 -14.11 -3.72
C CYS A 178 -16.77 -14.07 -2.54
N ALA A 179 -16.43 -13.35 -1.47
CA ALA A 179 -17.26 -13.23 -0.27
C ALA A 179 -18.59 -12.52 -0.52
N VAL A 180 -18.64 -11.55 -1.44
CA VAL A 180 -19.89 -10.94 -1.92
C VAL A 180 -20.73 -11.96 -2.69
N GLU A 181 -20.11 -12.76 -3.56
CA GLU A 181 -20.81 -13.79 -4.31
C GLU A 181 -21.39 -14.90 -3.43
N ASP A 182 -20.68 -15.26 -2.36
CA ASP A 182 -21.11 -16.21 -1.34
C ASP A 182 -22.07 -15.58 -0.30
N GLU A 183 -22.49 -14.33 -0.49
CA GLU A 183 -23.41 -13.60 0.40
C GLU A 183 -22.88 -13.48 1.86
N LEU A 184 -21.57 -13.56 2.06
CA LEU A 184 -20.93 -13.36 3.37
C LEU A 184 -20.85 -11.88 3.73
N ILE A 185 -20.66 -11.04 2.72
CA ILE A 185 -20.47 -9.59 2.87
C ILE A 185 -21.19 -8.83 1.76
N GLU A 186 -21.40 -7.54 1.99
CA GLU A 186 -21.74 -6.58 0.93
C GLU A 186 -20.61 -5.56 0.78
N TRP A 187 -20.41 -5.02 -0.43
CA TRP A 187 -19.34 -4.05 -0.66
C TRP A 187 -19.45 -2.81 0.24
N ASP A 188 -20.67 -2.37 0.51
CA ASP A 188 -20.94 -1.11 1.18
C ASP A 188 -21.55 -1.30 2.58
N GLU A 189 -21.54 -2.52 3.12
CA GLU A 189 -21.96 -2.73 4.51
C GLU A 189 -21.00 -2.04 5.48
N LEU A 190 -21.55 -1.60 6.62
CA LEU A 190 -20.78 -1.04 7.69
C LEU A 190 -19.95 -2.13 8.38
N VAL A 191 -18.63 -1.93 8.44
CA VAL A 191 -17.69 -2.86 9.09
C VAL A 191 -18.06 -3.04 10.56
N CYS A 192 -18.56 -1.99 11.21
CA CYS A 192 -18.95 -1.99 12.62
C CYS A 192 -20.11 -2.95 12.94
N ASN A 193 -20.87 -3.41 11.94
CA ASN A 193 -21.87 -4.45 12.15
C ASN A 193 -21.24 -5.79 12.58
N THR A 194 -19.97 -6.01 12.20
CA THR A 194 -19.19 -7.21 12.56
C THR A 194 -18.06 -6.89 13.54
N VAL A 195 -17.34 -5.78 13.33
CA VAL A 195 -16.33 -5.25 14.26
C VAL A 195 -17.04 -4.31 15.24
N THR A 196 -17.76 -4.89 16.20
CA THR A 196 -18.68 -4.15 17.08
C THR A 196 -18.00 -3.09 17.95
N GLU A 197 -16.70 -3.20 18.15
CA GLU A 197 -15.84 -2.22 18.83
C GLU A 197 -15.91 -0.83 18.19
N TRP A 198 -16.29 -0.75 16.92
CA TRP A 198 -16.39 0.52 16.17
C TRP A 198 -17.77 1.17 16.24
N LYS A 199 -18.80 0.52 16.81
CA LYS A 199 -20.19 1.00 16.74
C LYS A 199 -20.42 2.35 17.42
N ASP A 200 -19.75 2.59 18.53
CA ASP A 200 -19.96 3.79 19.35
C ASP A 200 -19.05 4.96 18.94
N ASP A 201 -18.08 4.73 18.05
CA ASP A 201 -17.21 5.79 17.55
C ASP A 201 -17.86 6.52 16.35
N PRO A 202 -17.96 7.87 16.37
CA PRO A 202 -18.69 8.63 15.36
C PRO A 202 -18.06 8.59 13.95
N ARG A 203 -16.81 8.16 13.81
CA ARG A 203 -16.10 7.98 12.54
C ARG A 203 -15.99 6.50 12.17
N LEU A 204 -15.46 5.66 13.06
CA LEU A 204 -15.25 4.24 12.76
C LEU A 204 -16.57 3.52 12.43
N SER A 205 -17.69 3.92 13.06
CA SER A 205 -19.02 3.37 12.77
C SER A 205 -19.50 3.59 11.34
N LYS A 206 -18.89 4.51 10.59
CA LYS A 206 -19.25 4.84 9.19
C LYS A 206 -18.39 4.15 8.15
N ILE A 207 -17.34 3.42 8.56
CA ILE A 207 -16.43 2.76 7.63
C ILE A 207 -17.18 1.59 6.94
N THR A 208 -17.18 1.60 5.61
CA THR A 208 -17.68 0.48 4.80
C THR A 208 -16.55 -0.48 4.39
N VAL A 209 -16.91 -1.70 3.98
CA VAL A 209 -15.94 -2.67 3.42
C VAL A 209 -15.19 -2.07 2.23
N ARG A 210 -15.89 -1.36 1.33
CA ARG A 210 -15.30 -0.65 0.19
C ARG A 210 -14.21 0.32 0.62
N MET A 211 -14.47 1.11 1.68
CA MET A 211 -13.50 2.08 2.18
C MET A 211 -12.23 1.42 2.72
N LEU A 212 -12.32 0.27 3.39
CA LEU A 212 -11.14 -0.48 3.85
C LEU A 212 -10.28 -0.96 2.67
N LEU A 213 -10.92 -1.54 1.65
CA LEU A 213 -10.22 -2.13 0.50
C LEU A 213 -9.68 -1.07 -0.48
N SER A 214 -10.28 0.11 -0.52
CA SER A 214 -9.84 1.23 -1.36
C SER A 214 -8.87 2.18 -0.65
N LEU A 215 -8.43 1.86 0.57
CA LEU A 215 -7.55 2.70 1.40
C LEU A 215 -8.13 4.09 1.79
N CYS A 216 -9.47 4.20 1.82
CA CYS A 216 -10.22 5.41 2.14
C CYS A 216 -10.83 5.40 3.55
N ALA A 217 -10.53 4.44 4.41
CA ALA A 217 -11.22 4.30 5.71
C ALA A 217 -10.83 5.35 6.76
N GLY A 218 -9.81 6.16 6.51
CA GLY A 218 -9.34 7.20 7.43
C GLY A 218 -8.53 6.69 8.62
N LEU A 219 -8.18 5.40 8.65
CA LEU A 219 -7.25 4.85 9.64
C LEU A 219 -5.81 5.32 9.38
N PRO A 220 -5.00 5.60 10.42
CA PRO A 220 -3.58 5.85 10.25
C PRO A 220 -2.87 4.59 9.69
N PRO A 221 -1.76 4.74 8.95
CA PRO A 221 -1.10 3.60 8.32
C PRO A 221 -0.47 2.64 9.34
N GLU A 222 0.07 3.15 10.46
CA GLU A 222 0.73 2.38 11.52
C GLU A 222 1.82 1.40 11.00
N GLN A 223 2.59 1.86 10.01
CA GLN A 223 3.54 1.05 9.26
C GLN A 223 4.53 0.30 10.16
N ASP A 224 5.17 0.99 11.10
CA ASP A 224 6.20 0.41 11.95
C ASP A 224 5.63 -0.63 12.92
N ALA A 225 4.50 -0.32 13.56
CA ALA A 225 3.83 -1.25 14.46
C ALA A 225 3.33 -2.50 13.72
N LEU A 226 2.74 -2.32 12.55
CA LEU A 226 2.08 -3.40 11.81
C LEU A 226 3.01 -4.18 10.88
N GLN A 227 4.19 -3.67 10.54
CA GLN A 227 5.23 -4.46 9.87
C GLN A 227 6.27 -5.01 10.84
N GLY A 228 6.41 -4.40 12.02
CA GLY A 228 7.29 -4.86 13.08
C GLY A 228 6.90 -6.22 13.67
N PHE A 229 7.83 -6.77 14.45
CA PHE A 229 7.65 -8.03 15.20
C PHE A 229 7.10 -7.81 16.61
N GLN A 230 6.99 -6.56 17.06
CA GLN A 230 6.56 -6.22 18.42
C GLN A 230 5.05 -6.43 18.60
N THR A 231 4.25 -6.06 17.60
CA THR A 231 2.81 -6.31 17.59
C THR A 231 2.54 -7.80 17.35
N GLN A 232 2.04 -8.48 18.39
CA GLN A 232 1.80 -9.92 18.38
C GLN A 232 0.56 -10.28 17.55
N ASN A 233 -0.55 -9.58 17.84
CA ASN A 233 -1.84 -9.71 17.16
C ASN A 233 -2.10 -8.43 16.37
N LYS A 234 -1.87 -8.49 15.07
CA LYS A 234 -1.98 -7.32 14.18
C LYS A 234 -3.42 -7.00 13.81
N TYR A 235 -4.31 -8.01 13.87
CA TYR A 235 -5.74 -7.84 13.65
C TYR A 235 -6.36 -7.04 14.80
N GLU A 236 -6.12 -7.48 16.03
CA GLU A 236 -6.57 -6.78 17.25
C GLU A 236 -6.00 -5.35 17.33
N TYR A 237 -4.70 -5.18 17.04
CA TYR A 237 -4.10 -3.86 17.00
C TYR A 237 -4.81 -2.94 16.00
N ALA A 238 -5.08 -3.41 14.78
CA ALA A 238 -5.70 -2.60 13.74
C ALA A 238 -7.13 -2.18 14.07
N ILE A 239 -7.94 -3.05 14.68
CA ILE A 239 -9.30 -2.68 15.12
C ILE A 239 -9.32 -1.80 16.37
N GLY A 240 -8.21 -1.72 17.12
CA GLY A 240 -8.05 -0.81 18.25
C GLY A 240 -7.64 0.63 17.87
N LEU A 241 -7.39 0.90 16.59
CA LEU A 241 -6.98 2.23 16.11
C LEU A 241 -8.14 3.22 16.08
N LYS A 242 -7.81 4.49 16.24
CA LYS A 242 -8.74 5.62 16.01
C LYS A 242 -8.57 6.14 14.58
N CYS A 243 -9.64 6.71 14.01
CA CYS A 243 -9.55 7.40 12.72
C CYS A 243 -8.64 8.65 12.81
N LYS A 244 -7.66 8.72 11.91
CA LYS A 244 -6.86 9.94 11.63
C LYS A 244 -7.68 10.94 10.79
N TYR A 245 -8.45 10.44 9.82
CA TYR A 245 -9.26 11.25 8.90
C TYR A 245 -10.73 10.81 8.88
N GLU A 246 -11.62 11.67 8.37
CA GLU A 246 -13.01 11.29 8.09
C GLU A 246 -13.05 10.17 7.03
N PRO A 247 -13.78 9.06 7.26
CA PRO A 247 -13.92 7.99 6.28
C PRO A 247 -14.44 8.49 4.93
N GLY A 248 -13.84 8.00 3.85
CA GLY A 248 -14.19 8.37 2.47
C GLY A 248 -13.64 9.72 2.01
N LYS A 249 -12.83 10.43 2.81
CA LYS A 249 -12.31 11.77 2.45
C LYS A 249 -10.87 11.81 1.98
N LYS A 250 -10.01 10.91 2.46
CA LYS A 250 -8.58 10.90 2.10
C LYS A 250 -8.11 9.48 1.82
N PHE A 251 -7.35 9.32 0.75
CA PHE A 251 -6.58 8.10 0.47
C PHE A 251 -5.32 8.10 1.34
N GLU A 252 -5.14 7.06 2.14
CA GLU A 252 -3.98 6.91 3.01
C GLU A 252 -3.40 5.49 2.84
N TYR A 253 -2.25 5.39 2.17
CA TYR A 253 -1.66 4.10 1.87
C TYR A 253 -1.00 3.47 3.10
N GLY A 254 -1.53 2.35 3.58
CA GLY A 254 -0.98 1.69 4.75
C GLY A 254 -1.49 0.27 5.00
N PRO A 255 -0.86 -0.47 5.93
CA PRO A 255 -1.24 -1.83 6.29
C PRO A 255 -2.46 -1.91 7.21
N ALA A 256 -2.74 -0.88 8.04
CA ALA A 256 -3.80 -0.90 9.05
C ALA A 256 -5.17 -1.32 8.51
N GLN A 257 -5.61 -0.68 7.41
CA GLN A 257 -6.92 -0.95 6.80
C GLN A 257 -7.06 -2.41 6.34
N TYR A 258 -5.97 -3.01 5.85
CA TYR A 258 -5.95 -4.41 5.44
C TYR A 258 -5.92 -5.40 6.61
N PHE A 259 -5.28 -5.04 7.72
CA PHE A 259 -5.33 -5.86 8.93
C PHE A 259 -6.72 -5.79 9.60
N ALA A 260 -7.38 -4.63 9.59
CA ALA A 260 -8.78 -4.50 10.01
C ALA A 260 -9.72 -5.31 9.10
N TRP A 261 -9.49 -5.30 7.79
CA TRP A 261 -10.17 -6.20 6.84
C TRP A 261 -9.96 -7.68 7.19
N GLY A 262 -8.74 -8.05 7.56
CA GLY A 262 -8.44 -9.41 8.00
C GLY A 262 -9.28 -9.84 9.21
N GLU A 263 -9.39 -8.98 10.23
CA GLU A 263 -10.23 -9.24 11.40
C GLU A 263 -11.71 -9.32 11.05
N PHE A 264 -12.20 -8.41 10.21
CA PHE A 264 -13.56 -8.43 9.70
C PHE A 264 -13.88 -9.76 9.01
N MET A 265 -13.05 -10.19 8.07
CA MET A 265 -13.24 -11.47 7.37
C MET A 265 -13.11 -12.67 8.29
N ARG A 266 -12.18 -12.65 9.26
CA ARG A 266 -12.05 -13.72 10.25
C ARG A 266 -13.37 -13.92 11.02
N ARG A 267 -14.03 -12.83 11.44
CA ARG A 267 -15.34 -12.89 12.12
C ARG A 267 -16.46 -13.31 11.18
N LYS A 268 -16.49 -12.82 9.93
CA LYS A 268 -17.49 -13.23 8.93
C LYS A 268 -17.42 -14.73 8.63
N LEU A 269 -16.21 -15.26 8.44
CA LEU A 269 -16.00 -16.69 8.22
C LEU A 269 -16.42 -17.51 9.44
N ALA A 270 -15.95 -17.14 10.65
CA ALA A 270 -16.29 -17.85 11.88
C ALA A 270 -17.80 -17.91 12.18
N ASN A 271 -18.57 -16.90 11.74
CA ASN A 271 -20.03 -16.85 11.89
C ASN A 271 -20.79 -17.49 10.71
N SER A 272 -20.10 -17.96 9.66
CA SER A 272 -20.73 -18.64 8.53
C SER A 272 -20.95 -20.12 8.82
N GLU A 273 -22.14 -20.65 8.55
CA GLU A 273 -22.39 -22.09 8.63
C GLU A 273 -21.49 -22.90 7.67
N LYS A 274 -21.25 -22.37 6.46
CA LYS A 274 -20.50 -23.04 5.39
C LYS A 274 -18.99 -22.94 5.56
N PHE A 275 -18.48 -21.84 6.14
CA PHE A 275 -17.05 -21.53 6.14
C PHE A 275 -16.41 -21.31 7.53
N LYS A 276 -17.14 -21.56 8.63
CA LYS A 276 -16.64 -21.37 10.02
C LYS A 276 -15.31 -22.03 10.37
N ASP A 277 -14.97 -23.13 9.70
CA ASP A 277 -13.74 -23.88 9.97
C ASP A 277 -12.57 -23.43 9.09
N MET A 278 -12.74 -22.37 8.28
CA MET A 278 -11.74 -21.81 7.38
C MET A 278 -11.20 -20.47 7.89
N ASN A 279 -9.90 -20.26 7.77
CA ASN A 279 -9.33 -18.91 7.82
C ASN A 279 -9.38 -18.25 6.42
N LEU A 280 -8.95 -16.99 6.32
CA LEU A 280 -8.96 -16.23 5.05
C LEU A 280 -8.18 -16.92 3.92
N THR A 281 -7.05 -17.57 4.25
CA THR A 281 -6.22 -18.27 3.26
C THR A 281 -6.87 -19.57 2.80
N ASP A 282 -7.47 -20.34 3.73
CA ASP A 282 -8.20 -21.57 3.40
C ASP A 282 -9.40 -21.24 2.50
N TYR A 283 -10.14 -20.17 2.82
CA TYR A 283 -11.26 -19.70 2.02
C TYR A 283 -10.84 -19.33 0.59
N PHE A 284 -9.72 -18.61 0.44
CA PHE A 284 -9.18 -18.29 -0.88
C PHE A 284 -8.74 -19.54 -1.66
N MET A 285 -8.06 -20.49 -0.99
CA MET A 285 -7.63 -21.75 -1.63
C MET A 285 -8.85 -22.56 -2.09
N HIS A 286 -9.84 -22.70 -1.23
CA HIS A 286 -11.09 -23.39 -1.52
C HIS A 286 -11.85 -22.78 -2.71
N ARG A 287 -11.96 -21.44 -2.74
CA ARG A 287 -12.72 -20.73 -3.79
C ARG A 287 -11.99 -20.72 -5.12
N ILE A 288 -10.70 -20.39 -5.11
CA ILE A 288 -9.93 -20.05 -6.31
C ILE A 288 -8.61 -20.82 -6.38
N GLY A 289 -7.79 -20.76 -5.32
CA GLY A 289 -6.39 -21.17 -5.34
C GLY A 289 -6.16 -22.61 -5.83
N ASP A 290 -6.96 -23.55 -5.33
CA ASP A 290 -6.87 -24.96 -5.73
C ASP A 290 -7.22 -25.14 -7.22
N ALA A 291 -8.25 -24.43 -7.69
CA ALA A 291 -8.73 -24.55 -9.07
C ALA A 291 -7.75 -23.94 -10.09
N ILE A 292 -7.01 -22.89 -9.71
CA ILE A 292 -5.96 -22.30 -10.57
C ILE A 292 -4.59 -23.00 -10.37
N GLY A 293 -4.50 -23.96 -9.44
CA GLY A 293 -3.31 -24.78 -9.23
C GLY A 293 -2.11 -24.01 -8.71
N ILE A 294 -2.33 -23.18 -7.69
CA ILE A 294 -1.26 -22.50 -6.92
C ILE A 294 -1.12 -23.15 -5.53
N LYS A 295 0.06 -23.08 -4.91
CA LYS A 295 0.26 -23.58 -3.54
C LYS A 295 0.26 -22.45 -2.53
N GLN A 296 1.05 -21.40 -2.80
CA GLN A 296 1.26 -20.19 -2.01
C GLN A 296 1.54 -20.37 -0.50
N THR A 297 2.45 -19.57 0.02
CA THR A 297 2.70 -19.46 1.46
C THR A 297 2.27 -18.10 1.98
N TRP A 298 1.68 -18.05 3.17
CA TRP A 298 1.31 -16.79 3.83
C TRP A 298 2.13 -16.60 5.10
N ARG A 299 2.82 -15.46 5.20
CA ARG A 299 3.33 -14.99 6.49
C ARG A 299 2.15 -14.73 7.43
N THR A 300 2.24 -15.25 8.64
CA THR A 300 1.32 -14.96 9.74
C THR A 300 1.97 -14.07 10.79
N ASP A 301 1.15 -13.37 11.58
CA ASP A 301 1.59 -12.80 12.85
C ASP A 301 1.73 -13.89 13.92
N ARG A 302 2.08 -13.50 15.16
CA ARG A 302 2.27 -14.45 16.26
C ARG A 302 0.97 -14.97 16.86
N ALA A 303 -0.16 -14.32 16.56
CA ALA A 303 -1.50 -14.82 16.86
C ALA A 303 -2.02 -15.79 15.77
N GLY A 304 -1.23 -16.07 14.73
CA GLY A 304 -1.60 -16.97 13.64
C GLY A 304 -2.42 -16.30 12.54
N ASN A 305 -2.61 -14.97 12.58
CA ASN A 305 -3.39 -14.28 11.57
C ASN A 305 -2.57 -14.08 10.28
N PRO A 306 -3.13 -14.40 9.09
CA PRO A 306 -2.48 -14.10 7.82
C PRO A 306 -2.21 -12.60 7.65
N ALA A 307 -1.01 -12.25 7.21
CA ALA A 307 -0.63 -10.86 6.94
C ALA A 307 -1.24 -10.35 5.62
N THR A 308 -2.53 -10.01 5.64
CA THR A 308 -3.32 -9.51 4.50
C THR A 308 -2.72 -8.36 3.69
N PRO A 309 -1.88 -7.43 4.21
CA PRO A 309 -1.32 -6.38 3.36
C PRO A 309 -0.07 -6.79 2.59
N HIS A 310 0.62 -7.87 3.00
CA HIS A 310 1.99 -8.15 2.55
C HIS A 310 2.48 -9.60 2.71
N GLY A 311 1.60 -10.55 2.97
CA GLY A 311 1.95 -11.89 3.46
C GLY A 311 2.23 -12.95 2.42
N VAL A 312 1.88 -12.77 1.15
CA VAL A 312 1.94 -13.84 0.14
C VAL A 312 3.36 -14.04 -0.39
N PHE A 313 3.73 -15.32 -0.49
CA PHE A 313 4.91 -15.84 -1.15
C PHE A 313 4.46 -16.84 -2.22
N VAL A 314 4.97 -16.67 -3.44
CA VAL A 314 4.64 -17.49 -4.61
C VAL A 314 5.80 -17.48 -5.59
N THR A 315 5.88 -18.51 -6.43
CA THR A 315 6.75 -18.46 -7.62
C THR A 315 6.17 -17.50 -8.68
N ALA A 316 6.99 -17.07 -9.64
CA ALA A 316 6.54 -16.16 -10.71
C ALA A 316 5.39 -16.77 -11.53
N GLY A 317 5.48 -18.07 -11.83
CA GLY A 317 4.44 -18.81 -12.54
C GLY A 317 3.14 -18.95 -11.74
N GLU A 318 3.21 -19.09 -10.42
CA GLU A 318 2.00 -19.11 -9.57
C GLU A 318 1.32 -17.74 -9.51
N TRP A 319 2.08 -16.64 -9.40
CA TRP A 319 1.47 -15.31 -9.45
C TRP A 319 0.89 -15.01 -10.83
N ALA A 320 1.52 -15.53 -11.90
CA ALA A 320 0.99 -15.42 -13.26
C ALA A 320 -0.33 -16.18 -13.41
N LYS A 321 -0.48 -17.38 -12.82
CA LYS A 321 -1.77 -18.11 -12.79
C LYS A 321 -2.87 -17.30 -12.09
N PHE A 322 -2.57 -16.66 -10.96
CA PHE A 322 -3.51 -15.76 -10.29
C PHE A 322 -3.87 -14.57 -11.20
N GLY A 323 -2.88 -13.94 -11.82
CA GLY A 323 -3.10 -12.84 -12.76
C GLY A 323 -3.92 -13.23 -13.98
N GLU A 324 -3.69 -14.43 -14.51
CA GLU A 324 -4.39 -14.96 -15.67
C GLU A 324 -5.85 -15.29 -15.34
N PHE A 325 -6.13 -15.81 -14.15
CA PHE A 325 -7.50 -15.96 -13.65
C PHE A 325 -8.26 -14.63 -13.61
N VAL A 326 -7.60 -13.58 -13.13
CA VAL A 326 -8.16 -12.21 -13.09
C VAL A 326 -8.36 -11.66 -14.51
N ARG A 327 -7.39 -11.88 -15.41
CA ARG A 327 -7.47 -11.48 -16.83
C ARG A 327 -8.64 -12.18 -17.54
N MET A 328 -8.86 -13.45 -17.23
CA MET A 328 -9.96 -14.27 -17.77
C MET A 328 -11.32 -13.97 -17.15
N GLY A 329 -11.41 -12.93 -16.29
CA GLY A 329 -12.67 -12.48 -15.71
C GLY A 329 -13.30 -13.49 -14.76
N GLY A 330 -12.47 -14.28 -14.06
CA GLY A 330 -12.93 -15.26 -13.08
C GLY A 330 -13.16 -16.67 -13.62
N LYS A 331 -12.64 -16.99 -14.80
CA LYS A 331 -12.77 -18.31 -15.44
C LYS A 331 -11.53 -19.17 -15.30
N VAL A 332 -11.74 -20.48 -15.21
CA VAL A 332 -10.72 -21.52 -15.38
C VAL A 332 -11.25 -22.53 -16.40
N GLY A 333 -10.64 -22.56 -17.59
CA GLY A 333 -11.24 -23.23 -18.74
C GLY A 333 -12.64 -22.67 -19.00
N ASP A 334 -13.63 -23.56 -19.11
CA ASP A 334 -15.03 -23.18 -19.31
C ASP A 334 -15.78 -22.84 -18.01
N LYS A 335 -15.17 -23.06 -16.84
CA LYS A 335 -15.84 -22.90 -15.55
C LYS A 335 -15.69 -21.47 -15.04
N GLN A 336 -16.82 -20.79 -14.81
CA GLN A 336 -16.88 -19.53 -14.08
C GLN A 336 -16.79 -19.80 -12.58
N LEU A 337 -15.71 -19.35 -11.91
CA LEU A 337 -15.52 -19.49 -10.46
C LEU A 337 -15.89 -18.26 -9.65
N LEU A 338 -15.90 -17.09 -10.31
CA LEU A 338 -16.28 -15.80 -9.73
C LEU A 338 -16.93 -14.95 -10.81
N LYS A 339 -18.15 -14.45 -10.61
CA LYS A 339 -18.82 -13.53 -11.55
C LYS A 339 -17.91 -12.36 -11.95
N THR A 340 -17.80 -12.13 -13.25
CA THR A 340 -16.94 -11.08 -13.80
C THR A 340 -17.35 -9.71 -13.29
N GLU A 341 -18.65 -9.46 -13.12
CA GLU A 341 -19.20 -8.18 -12.68
C GLU A 341 -18.78 -7.85 -11.24
N LEU A 342 -18.69 -8.87 -10.37
CA LEU A 342 -18.22 -8.70 -8.99
C LEU A 342 -16.72 -8.45 -8.94
N MET A 343 -15.95 -9.11 -9.81
CA MET A 343 -14.52 -8.85 -9.95
C MET A 343 -14.26 -7.44 -10.50
N ASP A 344 -15.08 -6.96 -11.43
CA ASP A 344 -14.92 -5.67 -12.10
C ASP A 344 -15.10 -4.47 -11.15
N GLU A 345 -15.81 -4.65 -10.03
CA GLU A 345 -15.83 -3.67 -8.93
C GLU A 345 -14.41 -3.34 -8.42
N CYS A 346 -13.48 -4.31 -8.46
CA CYS A 346 -12.11 -4.08 -8.00
C CYS A 346 -11.32 -3.10 -8.87
N PHE A 347 -11.73 -2.89 -10.13
CA PHE A 347 -11.02 -2.06 -11.10
C PHE A 347 -11.68 -0.69 -11.32
N LYS A 348 -12.69 -0.36 -10.52
CA LYS A 348 -13.32 0.96 -10.55
C LYS A 348 -12.51 1.96 -9.72
N PRO A 349 -12.26 3.18 -10.22
CA PRO A 349 -11.63 4.24 -9.46
C PRO A 349 -12.31 4.49 -8.11
N SER A 350 -11.52 4.65 -7.05
CA SER A 350 -12.02 5.04 -5.74
C SER A 350 -12.27 6.55 -5.68
N PRO A 351 -13.24 7.01 -4.88
CA PRO A 351 -13.56 8.44 -4.79
C PRO A 351 -12.44 9.29 -4.18
N CYS A 352 -11.53 8.69 -3.41
CA CYS A 352 -10.41 9.42 -2.79
C CYS A 352 -9.10 9.31 -3.60
N ASN A 353 -9.06 8.46 -4.63
CA ASN A 353 -7.91 8.26 -5.51
C ASN A 353 -8.35 7.58 -6.81
N ALA A 354 -8.35 8.33 -7.91
CA ALA A 354 -8.77 7.80 -9.20
C ALA A 354 -7.85 6.69 -9.75
N GLY A 355 -6.57 6.69 -9.35
CA GLY A 355 -5.57 5.70 -9.74
C GLY A 355 -5.56 4.43 -8.88
N TYR A 356 -6.52 4.28 -7.95
CA TYR A 356 -6.63 3.10 -7.10
C TYR A 356 -8.08 2.62 -6.99
N GLY A 357 -8.29 1.31 -7.18
CA GLY A 357 -9.59 0.64 -7.03
C GLY A 357 -9.70 -0.12 -5.72
N LEU A 358 -10.43 -1.24 -5.71
CA LEU A 358 -10.47 -2.13 -4.55
C LEU A 358 -9.26 -3.06 -4.62
N THR A 359 -8.17 -2.59 -4.03
CA THR A 359 -6.86 -3.26 -3.89
C THR A 359 -5.92 -3.27 -5.09
N TRP A 360 -6.29 -2.60 -6.19
CA TRP A 360 -5.52 -2.54 -7.44
C TRP A 360 -5.14 -1.10 -7.83
N TRP A 361 -3.96 -0.93 -8.45
CA TRP A 361 -3.61 0.30 -9.15
C TRP A 361 -4.21 0.31 -10.54
N LEU A 362 -4.69 1.47 -10.99
CA LEU A 362 -5.36 1.67 -12.27
C LEU A 362 -4.51 2.62 -13.12
N ALA A 363 -3.94 2.13 -14.21
CA ALA A 363 -3.09 2.97 -15.06
C ALA A 363 -3.94 3.96 -15.88
N GLY A 364 -5.15 3.59 -16.30
CA GLY A 364 -5.99 4.38 -17.20
C GLY A 364 -6.79 5.53 -16.59
N SER A 365 -6.56 5.91 -15.32
CA SER A 365 -7.32 6.99 -14.69
C SER A 365 -6.75 8.36 -15.05
N ASP A 366 -7.52 9.19 -15.74
CA ASP A 366 -7.19 10.61 -15.94
C ASP A 366 -7.20 11.31 -14.58
N SER A 367 -6.04 11.62 -14.01
CA SER A 367 -5.94 12.59 -12.91
C SER A 367 -5.95 14.01 -13.47
N SER A 368 -7.05 14.41 -14.11
CA SER A 368 -7.22 15.77 -14.66
C SER A 368 -7.74 16.79 -13.64
N ASP A 369 -8.19 16.35 -12.46
CA ASP A 369 -8.67 17.25 -11.42
C ASP A 369 -7.54 17.55 -10.45
N GLY A 370 -6.90 18.70 -10.66
CA GLY A 370 -5.77 19.24 -9.89
C GLY A 370 -6.08 19.63 -8.43
N ASP A 371 -6.90 18.85 -7.73
CA ASP A 371 -7.22 19.03 -6.31
C ASP A 371 -7.47 17.69 -5.57
N THR A 372 -6.68 16.66 -5.89
CA THR A 372 -6.49 15.53 -4.97
C THR A 372 -5.14 15.70 -4.29
N GLY A 373 -5.15 16.16 -3.03
CA GLY A 373 -3.93 16.31 -2.23
C GLY A 373 -2.98 15.13 -2.39
N GLY A 374 -1.83 15.39 -3.01
CA GLY A 374 -0.78 14.40 -3.31
C GLY A 374 -1.18 13.42 -4.42
N GLY A 375 -0.80 13.72 -5.66
CA GLY A 375 -0.96 12.80 -6.80
C GLY A 375 -0.60 11.37 -6.41
N ALA A 376 -1.50 10.43 -6.71
CA ALA A 376 -1.47 9.05 -6.22
C ALA A 376 -0.06 8.46 -6.32
N LYS A 377 0.60 8.16 -5.20
CA LYS A 377 1.95 7.59 -5.20
C LYS A 377 1.90 6.08 -4.98
N ASP A 378 2.58 5.29 -5.83
CA ASP A 378 2.74 3.85 -5.65
C ASP A 378 3.48 3.52 -4.34
N ALA A 379 3.65 2.23 -4.02
CA ALA A 379 4.36 1.80 -2.80
C ALA A 379 5.86 2.23 -2.74
N GLN A 380 6.37 2.90 -3.79
CA GLN A 380 7.71 3.49 -3.89
C GLN A 380 7.67 5.03 -3.92
N GLY A 381 6.50 5.65 -3.76
CA GLY A 381 6.40 7.11 -3.75
C GLY A 381 6.34 7.75 -5.14
N ARG A 382 6.11 6.97 -6.21
CA ARG A 382 6.06 7.48 -7.59
C ARG A 382 4.64 7.73 -8.03
N SER A 383 4.41 8.82 -8.76
CA SER A 383 3.07 9.12 -9.32
C SER A 383 2.58 7.93 -10.15
N ALA A 384 1.54 7.27 -9.66
CA ALA A 384 0.76 6.27 -10.35
C ALA A 384 -0.28 6.91 -11.29
N GLY A 385 -0.43 8.24 -11.26
CA GLY A 385 -1.47 8.98 -11.99
C GLY A 385 -1.05 9.58 -13.33
N GLU A 386 0.24 9.86 -13.56
CA GLU A 386 0.69 10.36 -14.86
C GLU A 386 0.98 9.21 -15.82
N THR A 387 -0.11 8.63 -16.31
CA THR A 387 -0.04 7.58 -17.32
C THR A 387 -0.10 8.20 -18.71
N PRO A 388 0.84 7.87 -19.61
CA PRO A 388 0.78 8.37 -20.98
C PRO A 388 -0.51 7.97 -21.69
N LYS A 389 -1.05 8.84 -22.56
CA LYS A 389 -2.30 8.59 -23.32
C LYS A 389 -2.28 7.31 -24.17
N TRP A 390 -1.10 6.81 -24.51
CA TRP A 390 -0.93 5.58 -25.28
C TRP A 390 -1.06 4.31 -24.42
N MET A 391 -0.99 4.42 -23.09
CA MET A 391 -1.13 3.28 -22.20
C MET A 391 -2.53 2.68 -22.31
N PRO A 392 -2.68 1.35 -22.27
CA PRO A 392 -3.99 0.73 -22.29
C PRO A 392 -4.84 1.19 -21.10
N SER A 393 -6.02 1.76 -21.40
CA SER A 393 -6.99 2.22 -20.39
C SER A 393 -7.43 1.15 -19.39
N ASP A 394 -7.36 -0.13 -19.76
CA ASP A 394 -7.76 -1.26 -18.91
C ASP A 394 -6.56 -1.91 -18.18
N LEU A 395 -5.36 -1.33 -18.30
CA LEU A 395 -4.19 -1.82 -17.59
C LEU A 395 -4.35 -1.57 -16.09
N VAL A 396 -4.41 -2.67 -15.34
CA VAL A 396 -4.40 -2.66 -13.89
C VAL A 396 -3.16 -3.39 -13.38
N PHE A 397 -2.70 -3.04 -12.19
CA PHE A 397 -1.55 -3.72 -11.62
C PHE A 397 -1.54 -3.84 -10.10
N ALA A 398 -0.93 -4.91 -9.62
CA ALA A 398 -0.53 -5.06 -8.23
C ALA A 398 0.93 -4.60 -8.08
N ALA A 399 1.21 -3.84 -7.01
CA ALA A 399 2.55 -3.30 -6.75
C ALA A 399 3.06 -3.70 -5.38
N GLY A 400 4.25 -4.30 -5.36
CA GLY A 400 5.01 -4.65 -4.16
C GLY A 400 6.22 -3.74 -3.95
N LYS A 401 6.71 -3.71 -2.70
CA LYS A 401 8.05 -3.19 -2.38
C LYS A 401 9.10 -4.07 -3.05
N GLY A 402 10.14 -3.44 -3.59
CA GLY A 402 11.14 -4.12 -4.43
C GLY A 402 10.77 -4.13 -5.91
N THR A 403 9.78 -3.32 -6.32
CA THR A 403 9.27 -3.25 -7.71
C THR A 403 8.62 -4.54 -8.20
N GLN A 404 8.01 -5.31 -7.29
CA GLN A 404 7.20 -6.47 -7.67
C GLN A 404 5.97 -5.99 -8.42
N ARG A 405 5.70 -6.56 -9.59
CA ARG A 405 4.56 -6.18 -10.42
C ARG A 405 3.82 -7.38 -10.93
N LEU A 406 2.50 -7.28 -10.88
CA LEU A 406 1.60 -8.07 -11.70
C LEU A 406 0.79 -7.09 -12.54
N PHE A 407 1.03 -7.03 -13.84
CA PHE A 407 0.26 -6.23 -14.79
C PHE A 407 -0.77 -7.10 -15.49
N ILE A 408 -1.97 -6.56 -15.69
CA ILE A 408 -3.07 -7.24 -16.36
C ILE A 408 -3.77 -6.27 -17.31
N SER A 409 -3.97 -6.68 -18.56
CA SER A 409 -4.89 -6.02 -19.50
C SER A 409 -5.72 -7.10 -20.18
N ARG A 410 -7.05 -7.02 -20.01
CA ARG A 410 -7.98 -7.96 -20.67
C ARG A 410 -8.09 -7.66 -22.15
N LYS A 411 -8.11 -6.38 -22.54
CA LYS A 411 -8.20 -5.93 -23.94
C LYS A 411 -6.97 -6.35 -24.73
N LEU A 412 -5.78 -6.26 -24.15
CA LEU A 412 -4.55 -6.74 -24.78
C LEU A 412 -4.30 -8.23 -24.53
N GLY A 413 -5.11 -8.91 -23.74
CA GLY A 413 -4.86 -10.30 -23.38
C GLY A 413 -3.54 -10.53 -22.64
N LEU A 414 -3.04 -9.54 -21.88
CA LEU A 414 -1.74 -9.61 -21.21
C LEU A 414 -1.86 -9.92 -19.73
N THR A 415 -0.98 -10.81 -19.26
CA THR A 415 -0.64 -10.99 -17.84
C THR A 415 0.89 -11.03 -17.72
N ILE A 416 1.44 -10.13 -16.91
CA ILE A 416 2.90 -9.97 -16.78
C ILE A 416 3.27 -9.97 -15.31
N VAL A 417 4.20 -10.84 -14.91
CA VAL A 417 4.80 -10.84 -13.58
C VAL A 417 6.24 -10.38 -13.66
N ARG A 418 6.61 -9.52 -12.72
CA ARG A 418 7.99 -9.14 -12.45
C ARG A 418 8.30 -9.33 -10.96
N PHE A 419 9.42 -9.97 -10.68
CA PHE A 419 10.10 -9.93 -9.39
C PHE A 419 11.43 -9.19 -9.49
N ALA A 420 11.86 -8.59 -8.38
CA ALA A 420 13.10 -7.83 -8.27
C ALA A 420 13.52 -7.66 -6.79
N ASP A 421 14.83 -7.48 -6.55
CA ASP A 421 15.38 -7.22 -5.21
C ASP A 421 15.74 -5.74 -4.97
N ASP A 422 15.16 -4.81 -5.75
CA ASP A 422 15.59 -3.40 -5.71
C ASP A 422 14.46 -2.38 -5.54
N LYS A 423 14.80 -1.25 -4.91
CA LYS A 423 13.92 -0.08 -4.77
C LYS A 423 14.50 1.01 -5.67
N ASP A 424 13.69 1.42 -6.64
CA ASP A 424 13.78 2.72 -7.31
C ASP A 424 14.48 2.76 -8.68
N THR A 425 14.67 1.62 -9.35
CA THR A 425 15.29 1.60 -10.70
C THR A 425 14.34 1.24 -11.86
N PHE A 426 13.20 0.63 -11.57
CA PHE A 426 12.22 0.21 -12.57
C PHE A 426 11.12 1.26 -12.73
N ASP A 427 10.74 1.64 -13.95
CA ASP A 427 9.59 2.49 -14.26
C ASP A 427 8.49 1.74 -15.04
N ASN A 428 7.23 1.86 -14.59
CA ASN A 428 6.11 1.15 -15.20
C ASN A 428 5.85 1.61 -16.64
N ASN A 429 5.94 2.92 -16.90
CA ASN A 429 5.65 3.50 -18.21
C ASN A 429 6.74 3.17 -19.21
N GLU A 430 8.01 3.27 -18.80
CA GLU A 430 9.15 2.83 -19.60
C GLU A 430 9.06 1.34 -19.93
N PHE A 431 8.81 0.49 -18.94
CA PHE A 431 8.67 -0.96 -19.17
C PHE A 431 7.57 -1.28 -20.18
N MET A 432 6.38 -0.71 -20.01
CA MET A 432 5.27 -0.92 -20.94
C MET A 432 5.56 -0.32 -22.32
N SER A 433 6.30 0.80 -22.39
CA SER A 433 6.72 1.39 -23.66
C SER A 433 7.66 0.46 -24.41
N TRP A 434 8.68 -0.07 -23.73
CA TRP A 434 9.60 -1.01 -24.33
C TRP A 434 8.89 -2.28 -24.78
N LEU A 435 8.00 -2.84 -23.96
CA LEU A 435 7.24 -4.05 -24.30
C LEU A 435 6.27 -3.85 -25.47
N LEU A 436 5.52 -2.75 -25.50
CA LEU A 436 4.44 -2.54 -26.48
C LEU A 436 4.90 -1.79 -27.75
N ARG A 437 5.99 -1.04 -27.67
CA ARG A 437 6.41 -0.10 -28.74
C ARG A 437 7.88 -0.23 -29.14
N GLY A 438 8.68 -1.02 -28.42
CA GLY A 438 10.09 -1.26 -28.74
C GLY A 438 10.99 -0.05 -28.59
N LYS A 439 10.57 0.97 -27.82
CA LYS A 439 11.31 2.23 -27.61
C LYS A 439 11.07 2.80 -26.21
N ALA A 440 11.89 3.76 -25.79
CA ALA A 440 11.69 4.54 -24.56
C ALA A 440 10.36 5.33 -24.57
N ASN A 441 9.86 5.72 -23.39
CA ASN A 441 8.57 6.40 -23.23
C ASN A 441 8.50 7.74 -23.98
#